data_AF-A0AAV0P1N6-F1
#
_entry.id   AF-A0AAV0P1N6-F1
#
_cell.length_a   1.000
_cell.length_b   1.000
_cell.length_c   1.000
_cell.angle_alpha   90.00
_cell.angle_beta   90.00
_cell.angle_gamma   90.00
#
_symmetry.space_group_name_H-M   'P 1'
#
loop_
_entity.id
_entity.type
_entity.pdbx_description
1 polymer ?
#
loop_
_entity_poly.entity_id
_entity_poly.type
_entity_poly.pdbx_seq_one_letter_code
_entity_poly.pdbx_strand_id
1 'polypeptide(L)'
;ISSTPGKPYALEEACTVWEEVLIDQKEESTSTDMPLGTAIHNIEITLGKGGQLARAAGAVAKLIAKEGKSATLKLPSGEVRLISKNCSATVGQVGNAGVNQKSLGRAGSKCWLGKRPVVRGVVMNPVDHPHGGGEGRAPISIN
;
A
#
# COMPACT_ATOMS: atom_id res chain seq x y z
N ILE A 1 30.58 -48.73 -13.84
CA ILE A 1 29.38 -48.08 -13.30
C ILE A 1 29.77 -47.47 -11.96
N SER A 2 30.26 -46.23 -11.99
CA SER A 2 30.80 -45.52 -10.83
C SER A 2 30.02 -44.21 -10.69
N SER A 3 29.06 -44.17 -9.77
CA SER A 3 28.30 -42.97 -9.44
C SER A 3 28.85 -42.38 -8.15
N THR A 4 29.76 -41.42 -8.27
CA THR A 4 30.08 -40.48 -7.19
C THR A 4 28.94 -39.45 -7.08
N PRO A 5 28.54 -39.04 -5.86
CA PRO A 5 27.53 -38.00 -5.68
C PRO A 5 28.10 -36.64 -6.11
N GLY A 6 27.39 -35.96 -7.01
CA GLY A 6 27.75 -34.66 -7.56
C GLY A 6 27.81 -33.58 -6.49
N LYS A 7 28.96 -32.89 -6.43
CA LYS A 7 29.15 -31.62 -5.73
C LYS A 7 28.44 -30.50 -6.51
N PRO A 8 27.63 -29.63 -5.89
CA PRO A 8 27.34 -28.34 -6.50
C PRO A 8 28.55 -27.40 -6.33
N TYR A 9 28.90 -26.78 -7.44
CA TYR A 9 30.06 -25.96 -7.71
C TYR A 9 30.12 -24.71 -6.82
N ALA A 10 31.34 -24.38 -6.39
CA ALA A 10 31.66 -23.18 -5.64
C ALA A 10 32.31 -22.12 -6.56
N LEU A 11 32.29 -20.87 -6.06
CA LEU A 11 33.13 -19.70 -6.37
C LEU A 11 32.61 -18.75 -7.47
N GLU A 12 32.13 -17.56 -7.07
CA GLU A 12 32.83 -16.24 -7.08
C GLU A 12 32.61 -15.55 -8.44
N GLU A 13 32.01 -14.36 -8.55
CA GLU A 13 32.52 -12.99 -8.32
C GLU A 13 31.27 -12.05 -8.42
N ALA A 14 31.13 -10.87 -7.82
CA ALA A 14 32.07 -9.89 -7.33
C ALA A 14 31.47 -9.10 -6.14
N CYS A 15 32.32 -8.91 -5.13
CA CYS A 15 32.18 -7.90 -4.11
C CYS A 15 32.54 -6.54 -4.73
N THR A 16 31.60 -5.61 -4.83
CA THR A 16 31.91 -4.18 -5.01
C THR A 16 31.33 -3.39 -3.84
N VAL A 17 32.25 -3.07 -2.94
CA VAL A 17 32.15 -2.17 -1.80
C VAL A 17 31.66 -0.80 -2.25
N TRP A 18 30.53 -0.34 -1.70
CA TRP A 18 30.28 1.07 -1.35
C TRP A 18 29.35 1.08 -0.13
N GLU A 19 29.87 1.61 0.98
CA GLU A 19 29.22 2.02 2.25
C GLU A 19 27.94 1.31 2.72
N GLU A 20 28.12 0.63 3.85
CA GLU A 20 27.14 -0.01 4.73
C GLU A 20 25.76 0.69 4.79
N VAL A 21 24.73 0.10 4.16
CA VAL A 21 23.47 -0.21 4.86
C VAL A 21 22.86 -1.45 4.20
N LEU A 22 23.21 -2.63 4.70
CA LEU A 22 22.47 -3.86 4.44
C LEU A 22 21.16 -3.76 5.24
N ILE A 23 20.14 -3.07 4.71
CA ILE A 23 18.79 -3.14 5.28
C ILE A 23 18.21 -4.48 4.85
N ASP A 24 18.43 -5.50 5.67
CA ASP A 24 17.67 -6.74 5.61
C ASP A 24 16.17 -6.40 5.59
N GLN A 25 15.41 -7.11 4.76
CA GLN A 25 13.97 -6.92 4.52
C GLN A 25 13.08 -7.20 5.75
N LYS A 26 13.59 -7.04 6.97
CA LYS A 26 12.93 -7.41 8.21
C LYS A 26 13.32 -6.58 9.45
N GLU A 27 13.79 -5.35 9.29
CA GLU A 27 14.04 -4.47 10.45
C GLU A 27 13.17 -3.20 10.41
N GLU A 28 12.44 -2.99 11.50
CA GLU A 28 11.72 -1.76 11.79
C GLU A 28 12.76 -0.65 12.00
N SER A 29 12.81 0.32 11.08
CA SER A 29 13.81 1.38 11.08
C SER A 29 13.14 2.75 11.24
N THR A 30 13.83 3.68 11.88
CA THR A 30 13.32 5.06 12.00
C THR A 30 13.51 5.80 10.68
N SER A 31 12.69 6.81 10.41
CA SER A 31 12.87 7.64 9.22
C SER A 31 14.22 8.36 9.17
N THR A 32 14.98 8.43 10.27
CA THR A 32 16.33 9.02 10.29
C THR A 32 17.34 8.18 9.54
N ASP A 33 17.20 6.86 9.55
CA ASP A 33 18.25 5.94 9.07
C ASP A 33 18.11 5.58 7.58
N MET A 34 16.90 5.68 7.02
CA MET A 34 16.62 5.24 5.64
C MET A 34 17.15 6.19 4.56
N PRO A 35 17.78 5.74 3.46
CA PRO A 35 18.16 6.67 2.39
C PRO A 35 16.96 7.39 1.76
N LEU A 36 17.19 8.57 1.15
CA LEU A 36 16.17 9.25 0.36
C LEU A 36 15.79 8.39 -0.85
N GLY A 37 14.52 8.44 -1.27
CA GLY A 37 14.00 7.65 -2.37
C GLY A 37 13.56 6.23 -2.00
N THR A 38 13.84 5.77 -0.78
CA THR A 38 13.44 4.46 -0.27
C THR A 38 11.92 4.25 -0.36
N ALA A 39 11.54 3.04 -0.80
CA ALA A 39 10.17 2.55 -0.77
C ALA A 39 9.85 2.03 0.64
N ILE A 40 8.76 2.51 1.23
CA ILE A 40 8.43 2.30 2.64
C ILE A 40 6.93 1.97 2.77
N HIS A 41 6.58 1.13 3.74
CA HIS A 41 5.21 0.82 4.14
C HIS A 41 5.07 0.79 5.67
N ASN A 42 3.84 0.61 6.18
CA ASN A 42 3.56 0.54 7.61
C ASN A 42 4.11 1.72 8.43
N ILE A 43 3.80 2.95 8.01
CA ILE A 43 4.39 4.17 8.55
C ILE A 43 3.60 4.69 9.76
N GLU A 44 4.30 5.07 10.83
CA GLU A 44 3.71 5.78 11.98
C GLU A 44 3.42 7.26 11.66
N ILE A 45 2.29 7.78 12.14
CA ILE A 45 1.98 9.24 12.09
C ILE A 45 2.47 9.94 13.36
N THR A 46 2.33 9.26 14.49
CA THR A 46 2.75 9.72 15.81
C THR A 46 3.64 8.64 16.39
N LEU A 47 4.77 9.06 16.95
CA LEU A 47 5.74 8.18 17.60
C LEU A 47 5.04 7.21 18.58
N GLY A 48 5.29 5.91 18.40
CA GLY A 48 4.84 4.87 19.33
C GLY A 48 3.35 4.53 19.27
N LYS A 49 2.60 5.08 18.30
CA LYS A 49 1.20 4.68 18.04
C LYS A 49 1.09 3.53 17.03
N GLY A 50 2.22 2.98 16.56
CA GLY A 50 2.27 1.95 15.55
C GLY A 50 1.96 2.47 14.14
N GLY A 51 2.26 1.64 13.16
CA GLY A 51 2.06 1.97 11.75
C GLY A 51 0.58 2.15 11.40
N GLN A 52 0.26 3.29 10.77
CA GLN A 52 -1.10 3.67 10.40
C GLN A 52 -1.25 3.83 8.88
N LEU A 53 -0.20 4.31 8.20
CA LEU A 53 -0.21 4.59 6.77
C LEU A 53 0.41 3.45 5.96
N ALA A 54 -0.02 3.36 4.68
CA ALA A 54 0.49 2.39 3.71
C ALA A 54 0.50 0.93 4.21
N ARG A 55 -0.65 0.44 4.68
CA ARG A 55 -0.83 -0.95 5.18
C ARG A 55 -1.60 -1.88 4.24
N ALA A 56 -2.27 -1.32 3.24
CA ALA A 56 -3.07 -2.10 2.30
C ALA A 56 -2.16 -2.97 1.41
N ALA A 57 -2.69 -4.08 0.89
CA ALA A 57 -1.95 -4.95 -0.02
C ALA A 57 -1.40 -4.18 -1.21
N GLY A 58 -0.12 -4.37 -1.52
CA GLY A 58 0.59 -3.63 -2.56
C GLY A 58 0.84 -2.15 -2.26
N ALA A 59 0.48 -1.62 -1.09
CA ALA A 59 0.72 -0.21 -0.78
C ALA A 59 2.22 0.07 -0.61
N VAL A 60 2.65 1.21 -1.13
CA VAL A 60 4.02 1.73 -1.01
C VAL A 60 3.97 3.25 -0.93
N ALA A 61 4.79 3.81 -0.06
CA ALA A 61 5.09 5.23 0.01
C ALA A 61 6.57 5.45 -0.29
N LYS A 62 6.95 6.67 -0.68
CA LYS A 62 8.35 7.02 -0.94
C LYS A 62 8.81 8.14 -0.03
N LEU A 63 10.01 8.02 0.53
CA LEU A 63 10.67 9.10 1.25
C LEU A 63 11.28 10.09 0.25
N ILE A 64 10.77 11.31 0.20
CA ILE A 64 11.22 12.33 -0.77
C ILE A 64 12.36 13.15 -0.18
N ALA A 65 12.16 13.66 1.04
CA ALA A 65 13.07 14.59 1.67
C ALA A 65 13.11 14.37 3.18
N LYS A 66 14.21 14.81 3.79
CA LYS A 66 14.42 14.84 5.24
C LYS A 66 14.94 16.21 5.62
N GLU A 67 14.16 16.98 6.35
CA GLU A 67 14.53 18.35 6.70
C GLU A 67 14.26 18.61 8.19
N GLY A 68 15.26 19.16 8.90
CA GLY A 68 15.13 19.48 10.33
C GLY A 68 14.68 18.29 11.18
N LYS A 69 13.50 18.39 11.82
CA LYS A 69 12.90 17.34 12.66
C LYS A 69 11.86 16.49 11.92
N SER A 70 11.66 16.74 10.62
CA SER A 70 10.57 16.16 9.84
C SER A 70 11.05 15.46 8.57
N ALA A 71 10.30 14.47 8.13
CA ALA A 71 10.48 13.73 6.89
C ALA A 71 9.26 13.94 5.99
N THR A 72 9.52 14.13 4.70
CA THR A 72 8.49 14.35 3.68
C THR A 72 8.28 13.06 2.91
N LEU A 73 7.06 12.52 2.97
CA LEU A 73 6.68 11.28 2.32
C LEU A 73 5.69 11.53 1.19
N LYS A 74 5.82 10.79 0.09
CA LYS A 74 4.79 10.62 -0.93
C LYS A 74 3.96 9.39 -0.61
N LEU A 75 2.69 9.57 -0.30
CA LEU A 75 1.76 8.51 0.03
C LEU A 75 1.28 7.78 -1.25
N PRO A 76 0.73 6.56 -1.12
CA PRO A 76 0.15 5.83 -2.25
C PRO A 76 -1.05 6.56 -2.90
N SER A 77 -1.69 7.49 -2.18
CA SER A 77 -2.72 8.39 -2.74
C SER A 77 -2.16 9.46 -3.67
N GLY A 78 -0.83 9.65 -3.70
CA GLY A 78 -0.15 10.76 -4.37
C GLY A 78 0.02 12.01 -3.49
N GLU A 79 -0.64 12.06 -2.33
CA GLU A 79 -0.50 13.13 -1.35
C GLU A 79 0.95 13.19 -0.82
N VAL A 80 1.47 14.40 -0.66
CA VAL A 80 2.76 14.65 -0.01
C VAL A 80 2.50 15.11 1.41
N ARG A 81 3.06 14.40 2.39
CA ARG A 81 2.80 14.65 3.81
C ARG A 81 4.08 14.69 4.62
N LEU A 82 4.09 15.59 5.61
CA LEU A 82 5.17 15.75 6.58
C LEU A 82 4.92 14.88 7.82
N ILE A 83 5.93 14.16 8.28
CA ILE A 83 5.90 13.30 9.47
C ILE A 83 7.16 13.57 10.31
N SER A 84 7.14 13.30 11.62
CA SER A 84 8.35 13.38 12.46
C SER A 84 9.41 12.37 11.99
N LYS A 85 10.69 12.75 11.98
CA LYS A 85 11.80 11.83 11.65
C LYS A 85 11.91 10.64 12.59
N ASN A 86 11.43 10.78 13.82
CA ASN A 86 11.51 9.74 14.82
C ASN A 86 10.45 8.63 14.62
N CYS A 87 9.48 8.85 13.74
CA CYS A 87 8.45 7.84 13.44
C CYS A 87 9.09 6.62 12.75
N SER A 88 8.67 5.43 13.19
CA SER A 88 9.10 4.16 12.60
C SER A 88 8.38 3.88 11.29
N ALA A 89 9.06 3.17 10.40
CA ALA A 89 8.43 2.59 9.23
C ALA A 89 9.21 1.35 8.75
N THR A 90 8.60 0.56 7.87
CA THR A 90 9.20 -0.67 7.34
C THR A 90 9.61 -0.47 5.89
N VAL A 91 10.83 -0.85 5.54
CA VAL A 91 11.34 -0.76 4.17
C VAL A 91 10.66 -1.81 3.27
N GLY A 92 10.38 -1.42 2.03
CA GLY A 92 9.75 -2.27 1.01
C GLY A 92 8.27 -1.95 0.77
N GLN A 93 7.63 -2.83 0.01
CA GLN A 93 6.21 -2.75 -0.35
C GLN A 93 5.42 -3.83 0.40
N VAL A 94 4.16 -3.54 0.74
CA VAL A 94 3.26 -4.56 1.30
C VAL A 94 3.03 -5.68 0.27
N GLY A 95 3.15 -6.93 0.69
CA GLY A 95 2.92 -8.09 -0.19
C GLY A 95 1.51 -8.15 -0.81
N ASN A 96 1.27 -9.16 -1.65
CA ASN A 96 -0.01 -9.40 -2.34
C ASN A 96 -0.45 -8.24 -3.26
N ALA A 97 0.47 -7.69 -4.05
CA ALA A 97 0.18 -6.59 -4.98
C ALA A 97 -0.90 -6.91 -6.03
N GLY A 98 -1.08 -8.19 -6.39
CA GLY A 98 -2.08 -8.65 -7.36
C GLY A 98 -3.50 -8.85 -6.81
N VAL A 99 -3.79 -8.43 -5.57
CA VAL A 99 -5.12 -8.65 -4.96
C VAL A 99 -6.26 -8.03 -5.78
N ASN A 100 -5.99 -6.91 -6.47
CA ASN A 100 -6.95 -6.19 -7.29
C ASN A 100 -7.23 -6.86 -8.65
N GLN A 101 -6.40 -7.81 -9.08
CA GLN A 101 -6.58 -8.54 -10.34
C GLN A 101 -7.65 -9.63 -10.22
N LYS A 102 -8.07 -9.97 -9.00
CA LYS A 102 -9.08 -11.01 -8.74
C LYS A 102 -10.48 -10.49 -9.07
N SER A 103 -11.15 -11.14 -10.03
CA SER A 103 -12.59 -10.94 -10.26
C SER A 103 -13.42 -11.82 -9.33
N LEU A 104 -14.45 -11.25 -8.69
CA LEU A 104 -15.32 -11.98 -7.77
C LEU A 104 -16.28 -12.96 -8.49
N GLY A 105 -16.51 -12.78 -9.80
CA GLY A 105 -17.25 -13.67 -10.70
C GLY A 105 -18.76 -13.78 -10.46
N ARG A 106 -19.19 -13.98 -9.20
CA ARG A 106 -20.59 -14.21 -8.81
C ARG A 106 -21.07 -13.12 -7.85
N ALA A 107 -22.36 -12.82 -7.88
CA ALA A 107 -22.97 -11.82 -7.00
C ALA A 107 -22.78 -12.18 -5.50
N GLY A 108 -22.99 -13.45 -5.15
CA GLY A 108 -22.86 -13.95 -3.76
C GLY A 108 -21.46 -13.80 -3.15
N SER A 109 -20.40 -13.79 -3.98
CA SER A 109 -19.02 -13.60 -3.51
C SER A 109 -18.83 -12.26 -2.80
N LYS A 110 -19.60 -11.21 -3.16
CA LYS A 110 -19.58 -9.92 -2.46
C LYS A 110 -20.19 -10.01 -1.05
N CYS A 111 -21.21 -10.83 -0.88
CA CYS A 111 -21.86 -11.04 0.41
C CYS A 111 -20.93 -11.78 1.39
N TRP A 112 -20.09 -12.70 0.91
CA TRP A 112 -19.06 -13.35 1.74
C TRP A 112 -18.03 -12.37 2.31
N LEU A 113 -17.80 -11.24 1.62
CA LEU A 113 -16.95 -10.14 2.11
C LEU A 113 -17.70 -9.17 3.05
N GLY A 114 -18.92 -9.51 3.48
CA GLY A 114 -19.75 -8.67 4.34
C GLY A 114 -20.37 -7.45 3.63
N LYS A 115 -20.28 -7.34 2.30
CA LYS A 115 -20.87 -6.22 1.54
C LYS A 115 -22.29 -6.55 1.11
N ARG A 116 -23.25 -5.76 1.59
CA ARG A 116 -24.67 -5.84 1.21
C ARG A 116 -24.93 -5.17 -0.15
N PRO A 117 -25.96 -5.60 -0.89
CA PRO A 117 -26.37 -4.92 -2.12
C PRO A 117 -26.80 -3.47 -1.82
N VAL A 118 -26.49 -2.55 -2.74
CA VAL A 118 -26.85 -1.13 -2.67
C VAL A 118 -27.70 -0.78 -3.89
N VAL A 119 -28.83 -0.10 -3.66
CA VAL A 119 -29.74 0.37 -4.71
C VAL A 119 -29.26 1.76 -5.19
N ARG A 120 -29.30 2.02 -6.50
CA ARG A 120 -28.96 3.34 -7.05
C ARG A 120 -30.04 4.36 -6.69
N GLY A 121 -29.65 5.57 -6.30
CA GLY A 121 -30.59 6.64 -5.93
C GLY A 121 -31.59 7.03 -7.03
N VAL A 122 -31.21 6.86 -8.31
CA VAL A 122 -32.09 7.14 -9.47
C VAL A 122 -33.34 6.23 -9.52
N VAL A 123 -33.28 5.06 -8.91
CA VAL A 123 -34.40 4.09 -8.89
C VAL A 123 -35.32 4.34 -7.69
N MET A 124 -34.90 5.19 -6.74
CA MET A 124 -35.65 5.46 -5.52
C MET A 124 -36.73 6.51 -5.78
N ASN A 125 -37.65 6.68 -4.82
CA ASN A 125 -38.67 7.73 -4.91
C ASN A 125 -38.04 9.12 -4.64
N PRO A 126 -38.67 10.22 -5.09
CA PRO A 126 -38.19 11.59 -4.80
C PRO A 126 -38.01 11.90 -3.32
N VAL A 127 -38.77 11.25 -2.43
CA VAL A 127 -38.67 11.40 -0.97
C VAL A 127 -37.43 10.71 -0.39
N ASP A 128 -36.97 9.63 -1.03
CA ASP A 128 -35.90 8.77 -0.52
C ASP A 128 -34.51 9.22 -1.01
N HIS A 129 -34.44 9.84 -2.20
CA HIS A 129 -33.18 10.30 -2.79
C HIS A 129 -33.39 11.54 -3.68
N PRO A 130 -32.47 12.52 -3.67
CA PRO A 130 -32.58 13.74 -4.50
C PRO A 130 -32.72 13.49 -6.01
N HIS A 131 -32.13 12.38 -6.48
CA HIS A 131 -32.22 11.93 -7.88
C HIS A 131 -33.40 10.97 -8.16
N GLY A 132 -34.29 10.76 -7.19
CA GLY A 132 -35.38 9.80 -7.29
C GLY A 132 -36.60 10.33 -8.05
N GLY A 133 -37.36 9.42 -8.65
CA GLY A 133 -38.57 9.71 -9.43
C GLY A 133 -38.36 9.95 -10.93
N GLY A 134 -39.43 10.40 -11.58
CA GLY A 134 -39.56 10.50 -13.04
C GLY A 134 -40.51 9.45 -13.62
N GLU A 135 -41.13 9.74 -14.77
CA GLU A 135 -42.09 8.83 -15.44
C GLU A 135 -41.42 7.61 -16.09
N GLY A 136 -40.09 7.50 -16.00
CA GLY A 136 -39.30 6.44 -16.59
C GLY A 136 -37.85 6.51 -16.13
N ARG A 137 -36.90 6.14 -17.00
CA ARG A 137 -35.47 6.27 -16.68
C ARG A 137 -35.08 7.74 -16.64
N ALA A 138 -34.83 8.28 -15.44
CA ALA A 138 -34.40 9.66 -15.27
C ALA A 138 -32.91 9.85 -15.68
N PRO A 139 -32.58 10.88 -16.49
CA PRO A 139 -31.21 11.38 -16.58
C PRO A 139 -30.80 12.02 -15.25
N ILE A 140 -29.50 12.12 -14.97
CA ILE A 140 -29.02 12.87 -13.81
C ILE A 140 -29.33 14.35 -14.03
N SER A 141 -30.34 14.88 -13.32
CA SER A 141 -30.62 16.31 -13.27
C SER A 141 -29.77 16.91 -12.15
N ILE A 142 -28.63 17.49 -12.50
CA ILE A 142 -27.91 18.41 -11.63
C ILE A 142 -28.50 19.79 -11.91
N ASN A 143 -29.40 20.25 -11.04
CA ASN A 143 -29.76 21.64 -10.84
C ASN A 143 -30.26 21.81 -9.40
#